data_AF-A0A538B0Q5-F1
#
_entry.id   AF-A0A538B0Q5-F1
#
_cell.length_a   1.000
_cell.length_b   1.000
_cell.length_c   1.000
_cell.angle_alpha   90.00
_cell.angle_beta   90.00
_cell.angle_gamma   90.00
#
_symmetry.space_group_name_H-M   'P 1'
#
loop_
_entity.id
_entity.type
_entity.pdbx_description
1 polymer ?
#
loop_
_entity_poly.entity_id
_entity_poly.type
_entity_poly.pdbx_seq_one_letter_code
_entity_poly.pdbx_strand_id
1 'polypeptide(L)'
;MSFSNDGQYIVAVIEDPQADADALAAAFAQHGLDITVELLPVSPSLVGKMVMEDQDQGPDIETLFDDQAGCTLPGSTSCPIGLRIPLDFHGKAHIVLGRAGGPGEDYASANDAFALGEALHCSKLRGMTVQQALPVLARRGVTAVWRSNDQSIDRVDGIDPATIAGQYVTDAVPRSEGEVYIWAAPTPPAEPQPGTPLADYYARLERGC
;
A
#
# COMPACT_ATOMS: atom_id res chain seq x y z
N MET A 1 2.58 -20.84 -2.17
CA MET A 1 1.11 -20.78 -2.04
C MET A 1 0.65 -22.13 -1.54
N SER A 2 -0.26 -22.12 -0.57
CA SER A 2 -0.87 -23.33 -0.05
C SER A 2 -2.38 -23.30 -0.28
N PHE A 3 -2.94 -24.50 -0.49
CA PHE A 3 -4.38 -24.72 -0.58
C PHE A 3 -4.81 -25.64 0.54
N SER A 4 -5.92 -25.30 1.18
CA SER A 4 -6.63 -26.19 2.09
C SER A 4 -8.13 -26.15 1.80
N ASN A 5 -8.87 -27.10 2.36
CA ASN A 5 -10.31 -27.21 2.20
C ASN A 5 -10.94 -27.31 3.58
N ASP A 6 -11.93 -26.47 3.87
CA ASP A 6 -12.64 -26.43 5.16
C ASP A 6 -14.02 -27.11 5.11
N GLY A 7 -14.34 -27.78 4.00
CA GLY A 7 -15.61 -28.48 3.72
C GLY A 7 -16.60 -27.66 2.91
N GLN A 8 -16.47 -26.33 2.88
CA GLN A 8 -17.34 -25.44 2.09
C GLN A 8 -16.54 -24.54 1.14
N TYR A 9 -15.25 -24.33 1.42
CA TYR A 9 -14.37 -23.44 0.68
C TYR A 9 -13.02 -24.09 0.37
N ILE A 10 -12.42 -23.64 -0.73
CA ILE A 10 -10.98 -23.72 -0.98
C ILE A 10 -10.34 -22.48 -0.37
N VAL A 11 -9.41 -22.68 0.55
CA VAL A 11 -8.64 -21.62 1.21
C VAL A 11 -7.28 -21.57 0.54
N ALA A 12 -6.99 -20.49 -0.17
CA ALA A 12 -5.73 -20.23 -0.86
C ALA A 12 -4.93 -19.16 -0.11
N VAL A 13 -3.75 -19.50 0.39
CA VAL A 13 -2.86 -18.57 1.11
C VAL A 13 -1.61 -18.29 0.28
N ILE A 14 -1.35 -17.03 0.03
CA ILE A 14 -0.21 -16.59 -0.79
C ILE A 14 1.03 -16.47 0.11
N GLU A 15 1.80 -17.54 0.18
CA GLU A 15 2.99 -17.64 1.04
C GLU A 15 4.27 -17.08 0.40
N ASP A 16 4.41 -17.24 -0.93
CA ASP A 16 5.51 -16.69 -1.71
C ASP A 16 4.94 -15.93 -2.90
N PRO A 17 4.81 -14.62 -2.76
CA PRO A 17 4.26 -13.74 -3.78
C PRO A 17 5.32 -13.20 -4.74
N GLN A 18 6.59 -13.60 -4.58
CA GLN A 18 7.60 -13.45 -5.63
C GLN A 18 7.54 -14.60 -6.64
N ALA A 19 6.65 -15.59 -6.42
CA ALA A 19 6.37 -16.63 -7.38
C ALA A 19 5.83 -16.02 -8.69
N ASP A 20 6.24 -16.63 -9.80
CA ASP A 20 5.81 -16.26 -11.14
C ASP A 20 4.28 -16.28 -11.27
N ALA A 21 3.73 -15.28 -11.98
CA ALA A 21 2.28 -15.09 -12.13
C ALA A 21 1.61 -16.32 -12.78
N ASP A 22 2.24 -16.90 -13.80
CA ASP A 22 1.73 -18.08 -14.50
C ASP A 22 1.78 -19.31 -13.59
N ALA A 23 2.82 -19.41 -12.74
CA ALA A 23 2.89 -20.48 -11.74
C ALA A 23 1.77 -20.38 -10.70
N LEU A 24 1.42 -19.17 -10.24
CA LEU A 24 0.30 -18.95 -9.32
C LEU A 24 -1.05 -19.23 -9.99
N ALA A 25 -1.28 -18.74 -11.20
CA ALA A 25 -2.49 -19.02 -11.97
C ALA A 25 -2.64 -20.53 -12.27
N ALA A 26 -1.55 -21.20 -12.65
CA ALA A 26 -1.55 -22.64 -12.89
C ALA A 26 -1.89 -23.43 -11.61
N ALA A 27 -1.50 -22.93 -10.44
CA ALA A 27 -1.85 -23.56 -9.17
C ALA A 27 -3.35 -23.43 -8.87
N PHE A 28 -4.00 -22.28 -9.17
CA PHE A 28 -5.47 -22.19 -9.12
C PHE A 28 -6.14 -23.13 -10.12
N ALA A 29 -5.63 -23.22 -11.35
CA ALA A 29 -6.18 -24.09 -12.38
C ALA A 29 -6.11 -25.59 -12.01
N GLN A 30 -5.09 -26.02 -11.27
CA GLN A 30 -5.01 -27.40 -10.73
C GLN A 30 -6.16 -27.73 -9.77
N HIS A 31 -6.77 -26.71 -9.16
CA HIS A 31 -7.96 -26.83 -8.31
C HIS A 31 -9.27 -26.54 -9.07
N GLY A 32 -9.23 -26.44 -10.40
CA GLY A 32 -10.42 -26.22 -11.24
C GLY A 32 -10.95 -24.78 -11.22
N LEU A 33 -10.14 -23.82 -10.77
CA LEU A 33 -10.52 -22.42 -10.61
C LEU A 33 -9.99 -21.60 -11.80
N ASP A 34 -10.85 -20.78 -12.41
CA ASP A 34 -10.47 -19.80 -13.45
C ASP A 34 -10.12 -18.46 -12.79
N ILE A 35 -8.97 -18.43 -12.12
CA ILE A 35 -8.44 -17.23 -11.43
C ILE A 35 -7.15 -16.82 -12.10
N THR A 36 -7.12 -15.60 -12.60
CA THR A 36 -5.95 -14.99 -13.22
C THR A 36 -5.19 -14.15 -12.20
N VAL A 37 -3.86 -14.09 -12.36
CA VAL A 37 -2.96 -13.39 -11.43
C VAL A 37 -2.12 -12.39 -12.21
N GLU A 38 -2.13 -11.13 -11.79
CA GLU A 38 -1.26 -10.07 -12.28
C GLU A 38 -0.27 -9.65 -11.18
N LEU A 39 0.98 -9.35 -11.57
CA LEU A 39 2.01 -8.83 -10.67
C LEU A 39 2.34 -7.37 -11.01
N LEU A 40 2.08 -6.47 -10.07
CA LEU A 40 2.37 -5.03 -10.23
C LEU A 40 3.47 -4.57 -9.27
N PRO A 41 4.30 -3.58 -9.67
CA PRO A 41 5.28 -2.99 -8.76
C PRO A 41 4.58 -2.25 -7.63
N VAL A 42 4.98 -2.52 -6.39
CA VAL A 42 4.40 -1.87 -5.21
C VAL A 42 5.44 -1.39 -4.23
N SER A 43 5.02 -0.53 -3.30
CA SER A 43 5.89 -0.06 -2.22
C SER A 43 6.33 -1.22 -1.30
N PRO A 44 7.49 -1.12 -0.64
CA PRO A 44 8.08 -2.21 0.15
C PRO A 44 7.15 -2.91 1.14
N SER A 45 6.26 -2.17 1.83
CA SER A 45 5.34 -2.77 2.81
C SER A 45 4.21 -3.60 2.17
N LEU A 46 3.95 -3.41 0.87
CA LEU A 46 2.93 -4.15 0.13
C LEU A 46 3.53 -5.28 -0.71
N VAL A 47 4.87 -5.43 -0.74
CA VAL A 47 5.50 -6.54 -1.44
C VAL A 47 4.94 -7.82 -0.85
N GLY A 48 4.29 -8.54 -1.76
CA GLY A 48 3.73 -9.81 -1.45
C GLY A 48 2.31 -9.85 -0.93
N LYS A 49 1.64 -8.70 -0.93
CA LYS A 49 0.26 -8.57 -0.52
C LYS A 49 -0.62 -8.49 -1.75
N MET A 50 -1.87 -8.92 -1.60
CA MET A 50 -2.88 -8.63 -2.60
C MET A 50 -3.22 -7.15 -2.55
N VAL A 51 -3.25 -6.48 -3.69
CA VAL A 51 -3.55 -5.04 -3.78
C VAL A 51 -4.85 -4.76 -4.52
N MET A 52 -5.38 -5.76 -5.22
CA MET A 52 -6.68 -5.71 -5.87
C MET A 52 -7.23 -7.13 -6.03
N GLU A 53 -8.54 -7.25 -5.90
CA GLU A 53 -9.33 -8.42 -6.23
C GLU A 53 -10.54 -7.93 -7.03
N ASP A 54 -10.78 -8.52 -8.18
CA ASP A 54 -11.96 -8.29 -9.01
C ASP A 54 -12.61 -9.63 -9.37
N GLN A 55 -13.93 -9.66 -9.32
CA GLN A 55 -14.72 -10.85 -9.62
C GLN A 55 -15.78 -10.48 -10.65
N ASP A 56 -15.69 -11.12 -11.82
CA ASP A 56 -16.62 -10.86 -12.92
C ASP A 56 -17.99 -11.53 -12.69
N GLN A 57 -17.99 -12.79 -12.24
CA GLN A 57 -19.18 -13.65 -12.10
C GLN A 57 -18.96 -14.75 -11.05
N GLY A 58 -20.03 -15.25 -10.42
CA GLY A 58 -20.00 -16.40 -9.50
C GLY A 58 -20.47 -16.07 -8.07
N PRO A 59 -20.51 -17.07 -7.15
CA PRO A 59 -20.65 -16.80 -5.72
C PRO A 59 -19.43 -16.01 -5.20
N ASP A 60 -19.63 -15.13 -4.23
CA ASP A 60 -18.59 -14.20 -3.76
C ASP A 60 -17.37 -14.95 -3.20
N ILE A 61 -16.19 -14.64 -3.74
CA ILE A 61 -14.90 -14.97 -3.13
C ILE A 61 -14.70 -14.04 -1.94
N GLU A 62 -14.25 -14.61 -0.82
CA GLU A 62 -13.93 -13.83 0.36
C GLU A 62 -12.42 -13.61 0.47
N THR A 63 -12.03 -12.35 0.66
CA THR A 63 -10.65 -12.04 0.99
C THR A 63 -10.31 -12.49 2.41
N LEU A 64 -9.22 -13.24 2.57
CA LEU A 64 -8.66 -13.57 3.88
C LEU A 64 -7.74 -12.45 4.33
N PHE A 65 -7.91 -12.04 5.57
CA PHE A 65 -7.09 -10.98 6.14
C PHE A 65 -6.22 -11.45 7.30
N ASP A 66 -5.03 -10.86 7.40
CA ASP A 66 -4.14 -10.96 8.55
C ASP A 66 -4.07 -9.61 9.27
N ASP A 67 -4.70 -9.54 10.44
CA ASP A 67 -4.71 -8.38 11.32
C ASP A 67 -3.36 -8.15 12.03
N GLN A 68 -2.46 -9.15 12.00
CA GLN A 68 -1.12 -9.09 12.58
C GLN A 68 -0.03 -8.75 11.56
N ALA A 69 -0.28 -8.90 10.26
CA ALA A 69 0.70 -8.65 9.20
C ALA A 69 1.08 -7.17 9.00
N GLY A 70 0.52 -6.24 9.79
CA GLY A 70 1.03 -4.87 9.92
C GLY A 70 0.76 -3.94 8.74
N CYS A 71 -0.08 -4.30 7.77
CA CYS A 71 -0.46 -3.39 6.68
C CYS A 71 -1.25 -2.22 7.27
N THR A 72 -0.76 -1.01 7.04
CA THR A 72 -1.47 0.21 7.42
C THR A 72 -2.14 0.83 6.22
N LEU A 73 -3.14 0.16 5.66
CA LEU A 73 -3.91 0.71 4.54
C LEU A 73 -4.88 1.80 5.03
N PRO A 74 -5.10 2.89 4.26
CA PRO A 74 -6.15 3.84 4.56
C PRO A 74 -7.52 3.16 4.62
N GLY A 75 -8.23 3.27 5.75
CA GLY A 75 -9.57 2.70 5.93
C GLY A 75 -9.64 1.18 6.21
N SER A 76 -8.51 0.47 6.29
CA SER A 76 -8.45 -0.94 6.70
C SER A 76 -7.37 -1.17 7.76
N THR A 77 -7.57 -2.19 8.60
CA THR A 77 -6.59 -2.65 9.60
C THR A 77 -5.90 -3.94 9.21
N SER A 78 -6.28 -4.51 8.06
CA SER A 78 -6.07 -5.93 7.80
C SER A 78 -5.43 -6.12 6.43
N CYS A 79 -4.35 -6.91 6.36
CA CYS A 79 -3.68 -7.24 5.11
C CYS A 79 -4.45 -8.33 4.39
N PRO A 80 -4.85 -8.17 3.12
CA PRO A 80 -5.34 -9.31 2.36
C PRO A 80 -4.17 -10.28 2.09
N ILE A 81 -4.26 -11.50 2.64
CA ILE A 81 -3.22 -12.54 2.59
C ILE A 81 -3.62 -13.77 1.78
N GLY A 82 -4.86 -13.82 1.32
CA GLY A 82 -5.38 -14.97 0.60
C GLY A 82 -6.83 -14.84 0.24
N LEU A 83 -7.38 -15.94 -0.25
CA LEU A 83 -8.75 -16.06 -0.72
C LEU A 83 -9.43 -17.26 -0.08
N ARG A 84 -10.72 -17.12 0.20
CA ARG A 84 -11.61 -18.19 0.61
C ARG A 84 -12.71 -18.30 -0.43
N ILE A 85 -12.59 -19.34 -1.24
CA ILE A 85 -13.29 -19.51 -2.51
C ILE A 85 -14.36 -20.60 -2.34
N PRO A 86 -15.65 -20.33 -2.60
CA PRO A 86 -16.69 -21.35 -2.49
C PRO A 86 -16.40 -22.58 -3.36
N LEU A 87 -16.70 -23.79 -2.85
CA LEU A 87 -16.46 -25.03 -3.61
C LEU A 87 -17.31 -25.15 -4.88
N ASP A 88 -18.42 -24.43 -4.97
CA ASP A 88 -19.28 -24.32 -6.15
C ASP A 88 -18.95 -23.12 -7.03
N PHE A 89 -17.81 -22.46 -6.79
CA PHE A 89 -17.33 -21.39 -7.64
C PHE A 89 -16.95 -21.92 -9.03
N HIS A 90 -17.70 -21.48 -10.03
CA HIS A 90 -17.44 -21.74 -11.45
C HIS A 90 -17.27 -20.42 -12.25
N GLY A 91 -17.04 -19.33 -11.51
CA GLY A 91 -16.88 -18.00 -12.03
C GLY A 91 -15.47 -17.70 -12.52
N LYS A 92 -15.21 -16.41 -12.74
CA LYS A 92 -13.88 -15.88 -13.06
C LYS A 92 -13.50 -14.81 -12.08
N ALA A 93 -12.25 -14.82 -11.67
CA ALA A 93 -11.68 -13.77 -10.84
C ALA A 93 -10.30 -13.34 -11.35
N HIS A 94 -9.95 -12.11 -11.02
CA HIS A 94 -8.67 -11.50 -11.30
C HIS A 94 -8.10 -10.97 -10.00
N ILE A 95 -6.90 -11.42 -9.65
CA ILE A 95 -6.19 -10.92 -8.47
C ILE A 95 -4.89 -10.24 -8.87
N VAL A 96 -4.58 -9.16 -8.17
CA VAL A 96 -3.33 -8.43 -8.35
C VAL A 96 -2.48 -8.56 -7.09
N LEU A 97 -1.27 -9.07 -7.25
CA LEU A 97 -0.29 -9.17 -6.18
C LEU A 97 0.83 -8.15 -6.38
N GLY A 98 1.30 -7.62 -5.25
CA GLY A 98 2.44 -6.73 -5.24
C GLY A 98 3.77 -7.47 -5.39
N ARG A 99 4.52 -7.15 -6.44
CA ARG A 99 5.95 -7.51 -6.54
C ARG A 99 6.84 -6.33 -6.17
N ALA A 100 8.12 -6.60 -5.89
CA ALA A 100 9.10 -5.53 -5.73
C ALA A 100 9.18 -4.70 -7.04
N GLY A 101 9.25 -3.38 -6.89
CA GLY A 101 9.56 -2.49 -8.02
C GLY A 101 11.00 -2.66 -8.48
N GLY A 102 11.23 -2.55 -9.78
CA GLY A 102 12.56 -2.47 -10.35
C GLY A 102 13.21 -1.09 -10.13
N PRO A 103 14.53 -0.97 -10.39
CA PRO A 103 15.22 0.32 -10.26
C PRO A 103 14.58 1.39 -11.15
N GLY A 104 14.11 2.49 -10.53
CA GLY A 104 13.44 3.59 -11.23
C GLY A 104 12.02 3.30 -11.73
N GLU A 105 11.44 2.15 -11.37
CA GLU A 105 10.05 1.82 -11.69
C GLU A 105 9.11 2.54 -10.73
N ASP A 106 8.11 3.25 -11.27
CA ASP A 106 7.04 3.84 -10.47
C ASP A 106 6.14 2.71 -9.92
N TYR A 107 5.79 2.79 -8.64
CA TYR A 107 4.84 1.88 -8.01
C TYR A 107 3.43 2.11 -8.55
N ALA A 108 2.76 1.03 -8.94
CA ALA A 108 1.37 1.06 -9.39
C ALA A 108 0.39 1.10 -8.21
N SER A 109 0.80 0.59 -7.05
CA SER A 109 0.08 0.71 -5.79
C SER A 109 1.08 0.90 -4.64
N ALA A 110 0.74 1.73 -3.67
CA ALA A 110 1.62 2.06 -2.58
C ALA A 110 0.83 2.27 -1.29
N ASN A 111 1.50 2.01 -0.17
CA ASN A 111 0.96 2.31 1.14
C ASN A 111 1.18 3.78 1.53
N ASP A 112 0.77 4.18 2.73
CA ASP A 112 1.22 5.44 3.33
C ASP A 112 2.74 5.41 3.57
N ALA A 113 3.47 6.44 3.16
CA ALA A 113 4.94 6.44 3.25
C ALA A 113 5.47 6.40 4.69
N PHE A 114 4.63 6.68 5.69
CA PHE A 114 4.95 6.57 7.12
C PHE A 114 4.64 5.19 7.70
N ALA A 115 3.99 4.29 6.97
CA ALA A 115 3.66 2.95 7.43
C ALA A 115 4.93 2.12 7.73
N LEU A 116 4.79 1.14 8.63
CA LEU A 116 5.88 0.21 8.94
C LEU A 116 6.38 -0.48 7.65
N GLY A 117 7.70 -0.44 7.45
CA GLY A 117 8.34 -0.97 6.24
C GLY A 117 8.54 0.06 5.13
N GLU A 118 7.99 1.27 5.25
CA GLU A 118 8.15 2.36 4.28
C GLU A 118 9.26 3.34 4.64
N ALA A 119 9.73 4.09 3.64
CA ALA A 119 10.94 4.92 3.75
C ALA A 119 10.84 6.06 4.80
N LEU A 120 9.63 6.57 5.06
CA LEU A 120 9.40 7.65 6.02
C LEU A 120 8.93 7.16 7.39
N HIS A 121 8.89 5.85 7.64
CA HIS A 121 8.53 5.31 8.95
C HIS A 121 9.42 5.89 10.07
N CYS A 122 8.79 6.28 11.18
CA CYS A 122 9.43 6.97 12.32
C CYS A 122 10.19 8.26 11.97
N SER A 123 9.89 8.91 10.84
CA SER A 123 10.57 10.15 10.43
C SER A 123 10.08 11.39 11.17
N LYS A 124 8.86 11.33 11.72
CA LYS A 124 8.17 12.46 12.37
C LYS A 124 8.00 13.68 11.45
N LEU A 125 8.04 13.49 10.14
CA LEU A 125 7.92 14.58 9.16
C LEU A 125 6.53 15.19 9.13
N ARG A 126 5.47 14.41 9.37
CA ARG A 126 4.08 14.90 9.38
C ARG A 126 3.95 16.03 10.41
N GLY A 127 3.47 17.18 9.97
CA GLY A 127 3.38 18.40 10.78
C GLY A 127 4.64 19.26 10.85
N MET A 128 5.79 18.83 10.32
CA MET A 128 6.95 19.70 10.14
C MET A 128 6.75 20.65 8.95
N THR A 129 7.43 21.79 8.94
CA THR A 129 7.49 22.61 7.73
C THR A 129 8.33 21.94 6.65
N VAL A 130 8.10 22.28 5.37
CA VAL A 130 8.93 21.82 4.25
C VAL A 130 10.42 22.09 4.52
N GLN A 131 10.75 23.29 5.02
CA GLN A 131 12.13 23.64 5.38
C GLN A 131 12.73 22.71 6.44
N GLN A 132 11.95 22.31 7.44
CA GLN A 132 12.38 21.38 8.49
C GLN A 132 12.49 19.94 7.97
N ALA A 133 11.66 19.57 7.00
CA ALA A 133 11.59 18.23 6.43
C ALA A 133 12.79 17.90 5.54
N LEU A 134 13.28 18.87 4.75
CA LEU A 134 14.41 18.68 3.83
C LEU A 134 15.66 18.01 4.47
N PRO A 135 16.20 18.45 5.62
CA PRO A 135 17.34 17.78 6.24
C PRO A 135 17.02 16.38 6.78
N VAL A 136 15.77 16.08 7.13
CA VAL A 136 15.35 14.74 7.55
C VAL A 136 15.33 13.80 6.36
N LEU A 137 14.76 14.24 5.23
CA LEU A 137 14.73 13.49 3.97
C LEU A 137 16.15 13.21 3.44
N ALA A 138 17.02 14.22 3.44
CA ALA A 138 18.41 14.08 3.01
C ALA A 138 19.18 13.04 3.84
N ARG A 139 19.02 13.02 5.16
CA ARG A 139 19.65 12.01 6.04
C ARG A 139 19.16 10.59 5.79
N ARG A 140 17.94 10.45 5.27
CA ARG A 140 17.35 9.15 4.93
C ARG A 140 17.65 8.72 3.50
N GLY A 141 18.29 9.56 2.69
CA GLY A 141 18.52 9.29 1.27
C GLY A 141 17.22 9.23 0.47
N VAL A 142 16.17 9.94 0.90
CA VAL A 142 14.86 9.95 0.26
C VAL A 142 14.68 11.24 -0.52
N THR A 143 14.29 11.13 -1.79
CA THR A 143 13.93 12.25 -2.66
C THR A 143 12.44 12.52 -2.54
N ALA A 144 12.07 13.79 -2.30
CA ALA A 144 10.67 14.20 -2.26
C ALA A 144 10.26 14.90 -3.56
N VAL A 145 9.17 14.43 -4.15
CA VAL A 145 8.42 15.16 -5.17
C VAL A 145 7.30 15.89 -4.46
N TRP A 146 7.49 17.19 -4.23
CA TRP A 146 6.57 18.01 -3.45
C TRP A 146 5.27 18.28 -4.21
N ARG A 147 4.15 18.07 -3.52
CA ARG A 147 2.78 18.25 -3.99
C ARG A 147 2.06 19.29 -3.13
N SER A 148 1.00 19.87 -3.68
CA SER A 148 0.07 20.71 -2.92
C SER A 148 -1.36 20.20 -3.08
N ASN A 149 -2.15 20.37 -2.02
CA ASN A 149 -3.60 20.20 -2.11
C ASN A 149 -4.28 21.32 -2.95
N ASP A 150 -3.56 22.42 -3.21
CA ASP A 150 -3.99 23.44 -4.16
C ASP A 150 -3.53 23.07 -5.58
N GLN A 151 -4.49 22.60 -6.38
CA GLN A 151 -4.25 22.21 -7.78
C GLN A 151 -3.73 23.35 -8.66
N SER A 152 -3.93 24.62 -8.28
CA SER A 152 -3.45 25.77 -9.06
C SER A 152 -1.91 25.86 -9.06
N ILE A 153 -1.27 25.36 -8.01
CA ILE A 153 0.19 25.38 -7.83
C ILE A 153 0.83 24.00 -7.97
N ASP A 154 0.06 22.90 -7.93
CA ASP A 154 0.60 21.55 -8.16
C ASP A 154 1.10 21.37 -9.60
N ARG A 155 2.16 20.57 -9.77
CA ARG A 155 2.87 20.40 -11.05
C ARG A 155 3.31 18.96 -11.19
N VAL A 156 3.21 18.36 -12.39
CA VAL A 156 3.59 16.97 -12.63
C VAL A 156 4.99 16.64 -12.09
N ASP A 157 5.97 17.53 -12.32
CA ASP A 157 7.37 17.37 -11.90
C ASP A 157 7.66 17.77 -10.44
N GLY A 158 6.63 18.18 -9.70
CA GLY A 158 6.73 18.65 -8.32
C GLY A 158 6.91 20.16 -8.20
N ILE A 159 6.71 20.65 -6.97
CA ILE A 159 6.82 22.06 -6.59
C ILE A 159 8.23 22.32 -6.06
N ASP A 160 8.84 23.46 -6.41
CA ASP A 160 10.10 23.89 -5.80
C ASP A 160 9.88 24.09 -4.28
N PRO A 161 10.53 23.31 -3.40
CA PRO A 161 10.34 23.40 -1.96
C PRO A 161 10.69 24.77 -1.38
N ALA A 162 11.53 25.59 -2.06
CA ALA A 162 11.80 26.95 -1.63
C ALA A 162 10.55 27.84 -1.65
N THR A 163 9.63 27.60 -2.59
CA THR A 163 8.39 28.38 -2.74
C THR A 163 7.33 28.03 -1.69
N ILE A 164 7.42 26.84 -1.09
CA ILE A 164 6.50 26.32 -0.08
C ILE A 164 7.21 26.04 1.25
N ALA A 165 8.38 26.63 1.49
CA ALA A 165 9.27 26.31 2.61
C ALA A 165 8.58 26.39 3.99
N GLY A 166 7.62 27.31 4.15
CA GLY A 166 6.84 27.50 5.38
C GLY A 166 5.55 26.67 5.47
N GLN A 167 5.17 25.94 4.41
CA GLN A 167 4.03 25.02 4.45
C GLN A 167 4.37 23.76 5.24
N TYR A 168 3.35 23.06 5.72
CA TYR A 168 3.46 21.91 6.59
C TYR A 168 3.23 20.62 5.83
N VAL A 169 4.05 19.61 6.09
CA VAL A 169 3.86 18.24 5.58
C VAL A 169 2.55 17.68 6.12
N THR A 170 1.63 17.37 5.22
CA THR A 170 0.33 16.80 5.59
C THR A 170 0.26 15.31 5.35
N ASP A 171 0.86 14.82 4.27
CA ASP A 171 0.74 13.42 3.84
C ASP A 171 1.89 13.01 2.92
N ALA A 172 2.10 11.71 2.73
CA ALA A 172 3.10 11.20 1.81
C ALA A 172 2.78 9.79 1.30
N VAL A 173 3.13 9.54 0.03
CA VAL A 173 2.93 8.25 -0.65
C VAL A 173 4.22 7.87 -1.39
N PRO A 174 4.73 6.62 -1.25
CA PRO A 174 5.85 6.14 -2.04
C PRO A 174 5.57 6.24 -3.53
N ARG A 175 6.56 6.75 -4.28
CA ARG A 175 6.50 6.84 -5.75
C ARG A 175 7.25 5.69 -6.40
N SER A 176 8.49 5.49 -5.97
CA SER A 176 9.44 4.51 -6.51
C SER A 176 10.48 4.21 -5.42
N GLU A 177 11.49 3.40 -5.71
CA GLU A 177 12.60 3.16 -4.77
C GLU A 177 13.33 4.47 -4.43
N GLY A 178 13.29 4.88 -3.17
CA GLY A 178 13.96 6.10 -2.68
C GLY A 178 13.24 7.41 -3.01
N GLU A 179 12.08 7.38 -3.68
CA GLU A 179 11.30 8.58 -4.00
C GLU A 179 9.89 8.53 -3.40
N VAL A 180 9.43 9.67 -2.89
CA VAL A 180 8.11 9.83 -2.27
C VAL A 180 7.42 11.08 -2.80
N TYR A 181 6.12 10.99 -3.06
CA TYR A 181 5.27 12.17 -3.11
C TYR A 181 5.01 12.66 -1.69
N ILE A 182 5.17 13.97 -1.45
CA ILE A 182 4.86 14.58 -0.15
C ILE A 182 3.95 15.78 -0.37
N TRP A 183 2.77 15.76 0.24
CA TRP A 183 1.84 16.88 0.22
C TRP A 183 2.18 17.87 1.32
N ALA A 184 2.17 19.14 0.95
CA ALA A 184 2.28 20.25 1.88
C ALA A 184 1.06 21.18 1.79
N ALA A 185 0.71 21.80 2.93
CA ALA A 185 -0.38 22.76 3.03
C ALA A 185 -0.01 23.96 3.93
N PRO A 186 -0.63 25.13 3.73
CA PRO A 186 -0.35 26.33 4.54
C PRO A 186 -0.62 26.18 6.05
N THR A 187 -1.55 25.30 6.42
CA THR A 187 -1.90 25.02 7.82
C THR A 187 -1.38 23.65 8.23
N PRO A 188 -0.89 23.49 9.47
CA PRO A 188 -0.49 22.18 9.96
C PRO A 188 -1.68 21.21 9.97
N PRO A 189 -1.45 19.91 9.76
CA PRO A 189 -2.50 18.91 9.91
C PRO A 189 -3.07 18.97 11.34
N ALA A 190 -4.39 18.96 11.45
CA ALA A 190 -5.04 18.91 12.75
C ALA A 190 -4.72 17.58 13.45
N GLU A 191 -4.51 17.62 14.76
CA GLU A 191 -4.45 16.39 15.54
C GLU A 191 -5.83 15.70 15.50
N PRO A 192 -5.88 14.40 15.16
CA PRO A 192 -7.13 13.69 15.14
C PRO A 192 -7.69 13.54 16.55
N GLN A 193 -9.02 13.64 16.68
CA GLN A 193 -9.67 13.47 17.98
C GLN A 193 -9.48 12.04 18.50
N PRO A 194 -9.14 11.84 19.80
CA PRO A 194 -9.00 10.51 20.38
C PRO A 194 -10.24 9.64 20.17
N GLY A 195 -10.02 8.36 19.85
CA GLY A 195 -11.10 7.39 19.60
C GLY A 195 -11.77 7.50 18.23
N THR A 196 -11.24 8.31 17.32
CA THR A 196 -11.68 8.35 15.92
C THR A 196 -10.87 7.38 15.05
N PRO A 197 -11.44 6.87 13.95
CA PRO A 197 -10.70 6.03 13.00
C PRO A 197 -9.40 6.67 12.48
N LEU A 198 -9.37 8.00 12.37
CA LEU A 198 -8.19 8.74 11.95
C LEU A 198 -7.09 8.76 13.04
N ALA A 199 -7.47 8.89 14.31
CA ALA A 199 -6.53 8.79 15.42
C ALA A 199 -5.93 7.39 15.51
N ASP A 200 -6.76 6.37 15.35
CA ASP A 200 -6.30 4.97 15.33
C ASP A 200 -5.38 4.71 14.13
N TYR A 201 -5.68 5.31 12.97
CA TYR A 201 -4.83 5.22 11.79
C TYR A 201 -3.45 5.86 12.02
N TYR A 202 -3.39 7.09 12.52
CA TYR A 202 -2.10 7.74 12.82
C TYR A 202 -1.32 7.01 13.91
N ALA A 203 -1.99 6.46 14.92
CA ALA A 203 -1.33 5.64 15.94
C ALA A 203 -0.70 4.36 15.34
N ARG A 204 -1.26 3.80 14.25
CA ARG A 204 -0.66 2.66 13.55
C ARG A 204 0.59 3.05 12.77
N LEU A 205 0.61 4.23 12.13
CA LEU A 205 1.79 4.72 11.40
C LEU A 205 3.01 4.90 12.32
N GLU A 206 2.78 5.25 13.59
CA GLU A 206 3.85 5.45 14.59
C GLU A 206 4.19 4.18 15.39
N ARG A 207 3.56 3.04 15.10
CA ARG A 207 3.82 1.80 15.85
C ARG A 207 5.25 1.31 15.61
N GLY A 208 6.01 1.11 16.68
CA GLY A 208 7.40 0.62 16.61
C GLY A 208 8.44 1.73 16.52
N CYS A 209 7.99 2.98 16.53
CA CYS A 209 8.75 4.15 16.93
C CYS A 209 8.75 4.28 18.48
#